data_AF-A0A3M9NA59-F1
#
_entry.id   AF-A0A3M9NA59-F1
#
_cell.length_a   1.000
_cell.length_b   1.000
_cell.length_c   1.000
_cell.angle_alpha   90.00
_cell.angle_beta   90.00
_cell.angle_gamma   90.00
#
_symmetry.space_group_name_H-M   'P 1'
#
loop_
_entity.id
_entity.type
_entity.pdbx_description
1 polymer ?
#
loop_
_entity_poly.entity_id
_entity_poly.type
_entity_poly.pdbx_seq_one_letter_code
_entity_poly.pdbx_strand_id
1 'polypeptide(L)'
;MYYGLTFIIYPVNQFNMKLILFSLASALIFWGCNSKNQSAHEVTHDSAMNHSNHEMPSPAQTENLSYKPDAPNAAIQIKLATLAAPPEMRDSATVLGYDANKELVILRKGTNDMICIGSKPGDTAFSVACYKKDLEPLMASGRALRKEGVKGKELFDDRAKEVKEGKLKMPDGPSTLYVYSAASKDVNRATGEVKNGYLRYVIYIPFATAESTGLPTKPSAPGMPWIMDPGTYRSHVMINP
;
A
#
# COMPACT_ATOMS: atom_id res chain seq x y z
N MET A 1 33.47 58.16 2.05
CA MET A 1 33.16 58.23 0.62
C MET A 1 34.08 57.25 -0.10
N TYR A 2 33.62 56.03 -0.38
CA TYR A 2 34.08 55.15 -1.46
C TYR A 2 33.07 53.98 -1.54
N TYR A 3 32.34 53.93 -2.65
CA TYR A 3 31.36 52.90 -2.99
C TYR A 3 32.09 51.65 -3.49
N GLY A 4 31.62 50.46 -3.12
CA GLY A 4 32.06 49.18 -3.67
C GLY A 4 30.88 48.23 -3.80
N LEU A 5 30.24 48.24 -4.97
CA LEU A 5 29.14 47.37 -5.35
C LEU A 5 29.75 46.07 -5.92
N THR A 6 29.62 44.95 -5.22
CA THR A 6 30.08 43.64 -5.73
C THR A 6 28.88 42.83 -6.20
N PHE A 7 28.78 42.63 -7.52
CA PHE A 7 27.82 41.73 -8.15
C PHE A 7 28.25 40.26 -7.91
N ILE A 8 27.33 39.45 -7.38
CA ILE A 8 27.48 37.99 -7.31
C ILE A 8 26.75 37.38 -8.50
N ILE A 9 27.50 36.73 -9.38
CA ILE A 9 27.02 35.98 -10.54
C ILE A 9 26.79 34.53 -10.10
N TYR A 10 25.56 34.02 -10.24
CA TYR A 10 25.26 32.59 -10.10
C TYR A 10 25.38 31.90 -11.46
N PRO A 11 26.13 30.78 -11.59
CA PRO A 11 26.10 29.98 -12.82
C PRO A 11 24.85 29.09 -12.86
N VAL A 12 24.09 29.24 -13.94
CA VAL A 12 23.00 28.34 -14.37
C VAL A 12 23.61 27.08 -14.96
N ASN A 13 23.30 25.90 -14.40
CA ASN A 13 23.79 24.63 -14.93
C ASN A 13 22.67 23.82 -15.62
N GLN A 14 22.65 23.98 -16.95
CA GLN A 14 22.39 23.02 -18.03
C GLN A 14 21.43 21.83 -17.79
N PHE A 15 20.26 21.93 -18.43
CA PHE A 15 19.32 20.86 -18.76
C PHE A 15 19.93 19.87 -19.76
N ASN A 16 19.93 18.56 -19.44
CA ASN A 16 20.24 17.49 -20.38
C ASN A 16 18.96 16.91 -21.00
N MET A 17 18.64 17.33 -22.23
CA MET A 17 17.58 16.77 -23.07
C MET A 17 18.18 15.75 -24.04
N LYS A 18 17.94 14.45 -23.84
CA LYS A 18 18.26 13.41 -24.83
C LYS A 18 17.05 13.19 -25.75
N LEU A 19 17.18 13.72 -26.96
CA LEU A 19 16.29 13.52 -28.10
C LEU A 19 16.61 12.14 -28.73
N ILE A 20 15.64 11.23 -28.76
CA ILE A 20 15.76 9.94 -29.47
C ILE A 20 14.86 10.02 -30.70
N LEU A 21 15.49 10.12 -31.87
CA LEU A 21 14.87 9.97 -33.19
C LEU A 21 14.73 8.48 -33.51
N PHE A 22 13.51 8.03 -33.84
CA PHE A 22 13.29 6.73 -34.47
C PHE A 22 12.66 6.91 -35.85
N SER A 23 13.31 6.27 -36.81
CA SER A 23 13.16 6.35 -38.26
C SER A 23 11.89 5.63 -38.76
N LEU A 24 11.18 6.24 -39.70
CA LEU A 24 10.16 5.57 -40.52
C LEU A 24 10.82 4.64 -41.55
N ALA A 25 10.27 3.44 -41.70
CA ALA A 25 10.40 2.63 -42.91
C ALA A 25 9.04 2.00 -43.24
N SER A 26 8.58 2.33 -44.44
CA SER A 26 7.32 1.95 -45.10
C SER A 26 7.43 0.60 -45.81
N ALA A 27 6.34 -0.18 -45.83
CA ALA A 27 6.03 -1.13 -46.90
C ALA A 27 4.51 -1.42 -46.93
N LEU A 28 3.85 -0.92 -47.98
CA LEU A 28 2.55 -1.39 -48.48
C LEU A 28 2.79 -2.64 -49.34
N ILE A 29 1.86 -3.60 -49.35
CA ILE A 29 1.20 -4.14 -50.56
C ILE A 29 0.05 -5.10 -50.15
N PHE A 30 -1.08 -4.85 -50.82
CA PHE A 30 -2.34 -5.56 -51.06
C PHE A 30 -2.41 -7.08 -50.86
N TRP A 31 -3.56 -7.59 -50.38
CA TRP A 31 -4.64 -8.16 -51.21
C TRP A 31 -5.86 -8.60 -50.36
N GLY A 32 -7.08 -8.53 -50.91
CA GLY A 32 -8.19 -9.40 -50.49
C GLY A 32 -9.52 -8.78 -50.04
N CYS A 33 -10.35 -8.38 -51.02
CA CYS A 33 -11.83 -8.51 -51.00
C CYS A 33 -12.25 -9.95 -50.59
N ASN A 34 -13.44 -10.33 -50.11
CA ASN A 34 -14.80 -9.77 -49.99
C ASN A 34 -15.65 -10.90 -49.33
N SER A 35 -16.64 -10.60 -48.49
CA SER A 35 -17.97 -11.26 -48.57
C SER A 35 -18.98 -10.63 -47.60
N LYS A 36 -20.16 -10.37 -48.16
CA LYS A 36 -21.41 -9.95 -47.51
C LYS A 36 -22.00 -11.08 -46.65
N ASN A 37 -22.71 -10.70 -45.58
CA ASN A 37 -24.10 -11.04 -45.27
C ASN A 37 -24.47 -10.33 -43.95
N GLN A 38 -25.46 -9.42 -43.89
CA GLN A 38 -26.92 -9.66 -43.77
C GLN A 38 -27.24 -10.69 -42.68
N SER A 39 -28.14 -10.48 -41.71
CA SER A 39 -29.16 -9.46 -41.50
C SER A 39 -29.54 -9.40 -40.01
N ALA A 40 -30.30 -8.38 -39.65
CA ALA A 40 -31.02 -8.22 -38.40
C ALA A 40 -32.17 -9.23 -38.23
N HIS A 41 -32.58 -9.45 -36.98
CA HIS A 41 -33.95 -9.61 -36.45
C HIS A 41 -33.81 -10.02 -34.96
N GLU A 42 -34.63 -9.66 -33.99
CA GLU A 42 -35.65 -8.64 -33.79
C GLU A 42 -36.03 -8.77 -32.31
N VAL A 43 -36.27 -7.64 -31.67
CA VAL A 43 -36.82 -7.53 -30.33
C VAL A 43 -38.28 -7.94 -30.39
N THR A 44 -38.71 -8.88 -29.54
CA THR A 44 -40.12 -8.99 -29.17
C THR A 44 -40.29 -8.52 -27.74
N HIS A 45 -41.13 -7.51 -27.64
CA HIS A 45 -41.67 -6.88 -26.45
C HIS A 45 -43.05 -7.51 -26.27
N ASP A 46 -43.39 -7.98 -25.08
CA ASP A 46 -44.77 -7.86 -24.60
C ASP A 46 -44.88 -7.93 -23.08
N SER A 47 -45.53 -6.89 -22.58
CA SER A 47 -46.00 -6.56 -21.23
C SER A 47 -47.05 -7.60 -20.75
N ALA A 48 -47.52 -7.69 -19.50
CA ALA A 48 -47.72 -6.69 -18.45
C ALA A 48 -48.22 -7.35 -17.12
N MET A 49 -48.16 -6.56 -16.03
CA MET A 49 -49.07 -6.51 -14.84
C MET A 49 -48.96 -7.60 -13.73
N ASN A 50 -49.09 -7.34 -12.42
CA ASN A 50 -49.34 -6.12 -11.63
C ASN A 50 -49.00 -6.32 -10.12
N HIS A 51 -48.60 -5.24 -9.44
CA HIS A 51 -48.85 -4.81 -8.04
C HIS A 51 -48.66 -5.75 -6.82
N SER A 52 -47.77 -5.32 -5.91
CA SER A 52 -48.18 -4.91 -4.55
C SER A 52 -47.05 -4.13 -3.84
N ASN A 53 -47.36 -2.92 -3.38
CA ASN A 53 -46.47 -2.02 -2.67
C ASN A 53 -46.25 -2.50 -1.23
N HIS A 54 -44.99 -2.69 -0.83
CA HIS A 54 -44.60 -2.68 0.58
C HIS A 54 -43.44 -1.68 0.75
N GLU A 55 -43.76 -0.56 1.36
CA GLU A 55 -42.82 0.50 1.71
C GLU A 55 -41.99 0.05 2.91
N MET A 56 -40.68 -0.13 2.68
CA MET A 56 -39.68 -0.33 3.73
C MET A 56 -38.80 0.92 3.86
N PRO A 57 -38.35 1.26 5.07
CA PRO A 57 -37.75 2.56 5.38
C PRO A 57 -36.37 2.74 4.74
N SER A 58 -36.14 4.00 4.33
CA SER A 58 -34.96 4.55 3.67
C SER A 58 -33.61 4.13 4.31
N PRO A 59 -32.64 3.59 3.54
CA PRO A 59 -31.28 3.42 4.00
C PRO A 59 -30.57 4.78 4.11
N ALA A 60 -29.92 4.98 5.25
CA ALA A 60 -29.04 6.11 5.53
C ALA A 60 -28.03 6.34 4.38
N GLN A 61 -27.83 7.63 4.06
CA GLN A 61 -27.09 8.07 2.89
C GLN A 61 -25.62 7.66 2.94
N THR A 62 -25.24 6.75 2.05
CA THR A 62 -23.85 6.52 1.68
C THR A 62 -23.39 7.75 0.90
N GLU A 63 -22.56 8.59 1.51
CA GLU A 63 -21.88 9.67 0.80
C GLU A 63 -21.07 9.08 -0.37
N ASN A 64 -21.53 9.38 -1.59
CA ASN A 64 -20.88 9.01 -2.84
C ASN A 64 -19.54 9.74 -2.96
N LEU A 65 -18.46 9.11 -2.50
CA LEU A 65 -17.11 9.51 -2.89
C LEU A 65 -16.96 9.25 -4.40
N SER A 66 -16.90 10.33 -5.18
CA SER A 66 -16.73 10.35 -6.63
C SER A 66 -15.64 9.38 -7.09
N TYR A 67 -16.04 8.24 -7.68
CA TYR A 67 -15.14 7.25 -8.26
C TYR A 67 -14.47 7.80 -9.52
N LYS A 68 -13.13 7.90 -9.51
CA LYS A 68 -12.31 8.15 -10.70
C LYS A 68 -11.92 6.82 -11.36
N PRO A 69 -12.14 6.65 -12.68
CA PRO A 69 -11.90 5.38 -13.37
C PRO A 69 -10.43 4.92 -13.47
N ASP A 70 -9.46 5.78 -13.14
CA ASP A 70 -8.03 5.43 -13.07
C ASP A 70 -7.57 5.01 -11.66
N ALA A 71 -8.48 5.00 -10.67
CA ALA A 71 -8.16 4.55 -9.32
C ALA A 71 -7.99 3.02 -9.27
N PRO A 72 -6.95 2.48 -8.61
CA PRO A 72 -6.87 1.04 -8.43
C PRO A 72 -8.11 0.54 -7.70
N ASN A 73 -8.76 -0.50 -8.23
CA ASN A 73 -10.05 -0.98 -7.74
C ASN A 73 -10.03 -1.20 -6.22
N ALA A 74 -10.87 -0.46 -5.49
CA ALA A 74 -10.88 -0.45 -4.02
C ALA A 74 -11.18 -1.84 -3.43
N ALA A 75 -12.11 -2.60 -4.03
CA ALA A 75 -12.45 -3.95 -3.57
C ALA A 75 -11.27 -4.92 -3.73
N ILE A 76 -10.52 -4.81 -4.84
CA ILE A 76 -9.31 -5.61 -5.05
C ILE A 76 -8.20 -5.22 -4.08
N GLN A 77 -8.00 -3.93 -3.83
CA GLN A 77 -7.06 -3.46 -2.82
C GLN A 77 -7.40 -3.98 -1.42
N ILE A 78 -8.68 -3.95 -1.03
CA ILE A 78 -9.16 -4.49 0.25
C ILE A 78 -8.91 -6.00 0.34
N LYS A 79 -9.28 -6.75 -0.71
CA LYS A 79 -9.04 -8.20 -0.80
C LYS A 79 -7.56 -8.53 -0.65
N LEU A 80 -6.69 -7.82 -1.36
CA LEU A 80 -5.24 -8.04 -1.30
C LEU A 80 -4.64 -7.63 0.05
N ALA A 81 -4.99 -6.44 0.58
CA ALA A 81 -4.43 -5.93 1.83
C ALA A 81 -4.74 -6.86 3.02
N THR A 82 -5.96 -7.41 3.06
CA THR A 82 -6.41 -8.29 4.14
C THR A 82 -5.80 -9.69 4.10
N LEU A 83 -5.05 -10.07 3.05
CA LEU A 83 -4.27 -11.32 3.02
C LEU A 83 -3.25 -11.40 4.15
N ALA A 84 -2.72 -10.25 4.60
CA ALA A 84 -1.82 -10.20 5.74
C ALA A 84 -2.50 -10.40 7.09
N ALA A 85 -3.80 -10.12 7.22
CA ALA A 85 -4.49 -10.23 8.50
C ALA A 85 -4.80 -11.69 8.86
N PRO A 86 -4.78 -12.04 10.17
CA PRO A 86 -5.38 -13.26 10.69
C PRO A 86 -6.84 -13.39 10.21
N PRO A 87 -7.29 -14.58 9.77
CA PRO A 87 -8.62 -14.77 9.17
C PRO A 87 -9.77 -14.15 9.96
N GLU A 88 -9.78 -14.35 11.28
CA GLU A 88 -10.78 -13.88 12.23
C GLU A 88 -10.83 -12.35 12.39
N MET A 89 -9.78 -11.64 11.96
CA MET A 89 -9.70 -10.18 12.07
C MET A 89 -9.96 -9.46 10.74
N ARG A 90 -10.08 -10.18 9.61
CA ARG A 90 -10.11 -9.60 8.27
C ARG A 90 -11.31 -8.72 8.02
N ASP A 91 -12.52 -9.16 8.37
CA ASP A 91 -13.75 -8.50 7.94
C ASP A 91 -13.98 -7.15 8.64
N SER A 92 -13.56 -7.06 9.90
CA SER A 92 -13.66 -5.85 10.73
C SER A 92 -12.40 -4.96 10.72
N ALA A 93 -11.36 -5.29 9.94
CA ALA A 93 -10.14 -4.49 9.87
C ALA A 93 -10.35 -3.16 9.14
N THR A 94 -9.73 -2.11 9.65
CA THR A 94 -9.54 -0.87 8.88
C THR A 94 -8.57 -1.15 7.74
N VAL A 95 -8.89 -0.69 6.53
CA VAL A 95 -8.04 -0.91 5.35
C VAL A 95 -7.68 0.41 4.72
N LEU A 96 -6.37 0.65 4.65
CA LEU A 96 -5.74 1.73 3.92
C LEU A 96 -5.30 1.22 2.54
N GLY A 97 -5.50 2.02 1.51
CA GLY A 97 -5.02 1.75 0.15
C GLY A 97 -4.73 3.04 -0.56
N TYR A 98 -4.63 3.00 -1.89
CA TYR A 98 -4.19 4.13 -2.69
C TYR A 98 -5.27 4.61 -3.66
N ASP A 99 -5.42 5.91 -3.77
CA ASP A 99 -6.30 6.55 -4.76
C ASP A 99 -5.63 6.62 -6.15
N ALA A 100 -6.31 7.25 -7.11
CA ALA A 100 -5.77 7.49 -8.46
C ALA A 100 -4.49 8.35 -8.47
N ASN A 101 -4.28 9.19 -7.45
CA ASN A 101 -3.10 10.03 -7.29
C ASN A 101 -1.96 9.30 -6.57
N LYS A 102 -2.14 8.02 -6.21
CA LYS A 102 -1.23 7.22 -5.38
C LYS A 102 -1.05 7.79 -3.97
N GLU A 103 -2.04 8.53 -3.49
CA GLU A 103 -2.12 8.99 -2.11
C GLU A 103 -2.82 7.94 -1.26
N LEU A 104 -2.34 7.78 -0.02
CA LEU A 104 -2.89 6.78 0.90
C LEU A 104 -4.23 7.27 1.47
N VAL A 105 -5.28 6.48 1.32
CA VAL A 105 -6.64 6.78 1.76
C VAL A 105 -7.25 5.60 2.52
N ILE A 106 -8.27 5.85 3.33
CA ILE A 106 -9.07 4.80 3.97
C ILE A 106 -10.04 4.24 2.93
N LEU A 107 -9.89 2.97 2.55
CA LEU A 107 -10.81 2.27 1.65
C LEU A 107 -11.95 1.58 2.41
N ARG A 108 -11.69 1.16 3.65
CA ARG A 108 -12.69 0.59 4.55
C ARG A 108 -12.40 1.00 5.98
N LYS A 109 -13.39 1.59 6.66
CA LYS A 109 -13.32 1.83 8.11
C LYS A 109 -13.69 0.53 8.83
N GLY A 110 -12.82 0.07 9.71
CA GLY A 110 -13.04 -1.14 10.51
C GLY A 110 -13.64 -0.85 11.89
N THR A 111 -13.93 -1.92 12.61
CA THR A 111 -14.46 -1.91 13.98
C THR A 111 -13.57 -2.65 14.99
N ASN A 112 -12.56 -3.39 14.53
CA ASN A 112 -11.57 -4.04 15.39
C ASN A 112 -10.24 -3.26 15.44
N ASP A 113 -9.28 -3.83 16.16
CA ASP A 113 -7.97 -3.23 16.39
C ASP A 113 -6.93 -3.49 15.29
N MET A 114 -7.34 -3.96 14.11
CA MET A 114 -6.44 -4.28 13.00
C MET A 114 -6.48 -3.19 11.92
N ILE A 115 -5.30 -2.73 11.51
CA ILE A 115 -5.13 -1.83 10.37
C ILE A 115 -4.33 -2.55 9.30
N CYS A 116 -4.90 -2.68 8.11
CA CYS A 116 -4.25 -3.27 6.94
C CYS A 116 -3.90 -2.18 5.92
N ILE A 117 -2.73 -2.27 5.29
CA ILE A 117 -2.26 -1.35 4.26
C ILE A 117 -1.98 -2.09 2.95
N GLY A 118 -2.52 -1.56 1.86
CA GLY A 118 -2.33 -2.07 0.51
C GLY A 118 -0.89 -1.92 0.02
N SER A 119 -0.57 -2.69 -1.04
CA SER A 119 0.70 -2.60 -1.75
C SER A 119 0.72 -1.32 -2.58
N LYS A 120 1.79 -0.54 -2.47
CA LYS A 120 1.94 0.73 -3.20
C LYS A 120 1.92 0.50 -4.71
N PRO A 121 1.11 1.25 -5.48
CA PRO A 121 1.13 1.17 -6.94
C PRO A 121 2.51 1.54 -7.50
N GLY A 122 3.07 0.65 -8.33
CA GLY A 122 4.37 0.83 -8.98
C GLY A 122 5.54 0.14 -8.28
N ASP A 123 5.35 -0.45 -7.09
CA ASP A 123 6.39 -1.26 -6.46
C ASP A 123 6.62 -2.56 -7.23
N THR A 124 7.88 -2.94 -7.38
CA THR A 124 8.31 -4.14 -8.14
C THR A 124 8.04 -5.45 -7.38
N ALA A 125 7.82 -5.39 -6.08
CA ALA A 125 7.43 -6.52 -5.24
C ALA A 125 6.04 -6.28 -4.64
N PHE A 126 5.21 -7.33 -4.57
CA PHE A 126 3.96 -7.27 -3.85
C PHE A 126 4.21 -7.47 -2.36
N SER A 127 3.79 -6.47 -1.57
CA SER A 127 3.87 -6.50 -0.12
C SER A 127 2.68 -5.74 0.46
N VAL A 128 1.92 -6.40 1.33
CA VAL A 128 0.84 -5.83 2.12
C VAL A 128 1.10 -6.13 3.59
N ALA A 129 0.65 -5.26 4.48
CA ALA A 129 0.84 -5.46 5.90
C ALA A 129 -0.45 -5.23 6.68
N CYS A 130 -0.63 -5.95 7.78
CA CYS A 130 -1.66 -5.68 8.77
C CYS A 130 -1.02 -5.62 10.15
N TYR A 131 -1.42 -4.67 10.99
CA TYR A 131 -0.84 -4.50 12.32
C TYR A 131 -1.86 -4.02 13.34
N LYS A 132 -1.59 -4.30 14.62
CA LYS A 132 -2.40 -3.78 15.73
C LYS A 132 -2.39 -2.25 15.70
N LYS A 133 -3.55 -1.62 15.87
CA LYS A 133 -3.75 -0.17 15.85
C LYS A 133 -2.77 0.62 16.74
N ASP A 134 -2.28 0.02 17.81
CA ASP A 134 -1.35 0.66 18.76
C ASP A 134 0.02 0.96 18.11
N LEU A 135 0.37 0.28 17.02
CA LEU A 135 1.55 0.59 16.20
C LEU A 135 1.33 1.76 15.23
N GLU A 136 0.10 2.22 15.04
CA GLU A 136 -0.21 3.26 14.07
C GLU A 136 0.60 4.55 14.24
N PRO A 137 0.87 5.07 15.47
CA PRO A 137 1.71 6.25 15.62
C PRO A 137 3.11 6.06 15.00
N LEU A 138 3.75 4.92 15.24
CA LEU A 138 5.06 4.56 14.69
C LEU A 138 5.02 4.40 13.16
N MET A 139 3.97 3.74 12.64
CA MET A 139 3.81 3.48 11.21
C MET A 139 3.50 4.78 10.46
N ALA A 140 2.59 5.62 10.97
CA ALA A 140 2.21 6.90 10.40
C ALA A 140 3.38 7.89 10.39
N SER A 141 4.13 8.03 11.49
CA SER A 141 5.35 8.86 11.54
C SER A 141 6.35 8.41 10.47
N GLY A 142 6.58 7.10 10.34
CA GLY A 142 7.43 6.55 9.28
C GLY A 142 6.93 6.84 7.86
N ARG A 143 5.62 6.90 7.61
CA ARG A 143 5.05 7.27 6.30
C ARG A 143 5.18 8.77 6.02
N ALA A 144 4.94 9.62 7.02
CA ALA A 144 5.09 11.07 6.90
C ALA A 144 6.52 11.47 6.53
N LEU A 145 7.51 10.99 7.29
CA LEU A 145 8.93 11.25 7.02
C LEU A 145 9.36 10.78 5.62
N ARG A 146 8.87 9.62 5.16
CA ARG A 146 9.15 9.15 3.79
C ARG A 146 8.53 10.02 2.71
N LYS A 147 7.39 10.65 2.96
CA LYS A 147 6.75 11.61 2.03
C LYS A 147 7.59 12.88 1.90
N GLU A 148 8.31 13.25 2.96
CA GLU A 148 9.29 14.34 2.98
C GLU A 148 10.66 13.95 2.37
N GLY A 149 10.84 12.68 2.00
CA GLY A 149 12.08 12.18 1.39
C GLY A 149 13.12 11.64 2.38
N VAL A 150 12.82 11.70 3.68
CA VAL A 150 13.69 11.17 4.75
C VAL A 150 13.72 9.65 4.67
N LYS A 151 14.93 9.07 4.74
CA LYS A 151 15.14 7.63 4.49
C LYS A 151 16.35 7.08 5.25
N GLY A 152 16.45 5.75 5.29
CA GLY A 152 17.60 5.07 5.88
C GLY A 152 17.81 5.42 7.35
N LYS A 153 19.05 5.70 7.72
CA LYS A 153 19.45 5.98 9.12
C LYS A 153 18.78 7.22 9.68
N GLU A 154 18.68 8.29 8.90
CA GLU A 154 18.07 9.56 9.30
C GLU A 154 16.63 9.36 9.80
N LEU A 155 15.83 8.60 9.04
CA LEU A 155 14.45 8.24 9.43
C LEU A 155 14.39 7.46 10.75
N PHE A 156 15.42 6.68 11.08
CA PHE A 156 15.47 5.97 12.36
C PHE A 156 15.87 6.88 13.51
N ASP A 157 16.83 7.77 13.28
CA ASP A 157 17.35 8.73 14.26
C ASP A 157 16.28 9.77 14.64
N ASP A 158 15.56 10.31 13.66
CA ASP A 158 14.50 11.30 13.88
C ASP A 158 13.39 10.73 14.76
N ARG A 159 12.92 9.52 14.44
CA ARG A 159 11.92 8.83 15.25
C ARG A 159 12.45 8.43 16.63
N ALA A 160 13.73 8.07 16.75
CA ALA A 160 14.33 7.80 18.05
C ALA A 160 14.31 9.05 18.95
N LYS A 161 14.58 10.23 18.36
CA LYS A 161 14.49 11.51 19.06
C LYS A 161 13.04 11.81 19.47
N GLU A 162 12.07 11.65 18.57
CA GLU A 162 10.65 11.86 18.90
C GLU A 162 10.17 10.94 20.03
N VAL A 163 10.61 9.68 20.05
CA VAL A 163 10.29 8.75 21.14
C VAL A 163 10.93 9.21 22.45
N LYS A 164 12.20 9.61 22.43
CA LYS A 164 12.91 10.11 23.62
C LYS A 164 12.27 11.38 24.19
N GLU A 165 11.73 12.24 23.32
CA GLU A 165 11.01 13.46 23.68
C GLU A 165 9.53 13.20 24.06
N GLY A 166 9.05 11.95 23.97
CA GLY A 166 7.66 11.58 24.24
C GLY A 166 6.66 12.05 23.19
N LYS A 167 7.12 12.58 22.06
CA LYS A 167 6.28 13.03 20.93
C LYS A 167 5.74 11.87 20.12
N LEU A 168 6.56 10.83 19.93
CA LEU A 168 6.16 9.60 19.27
C LEU A 168 5.85 8.52 20.32
N LYS A 169 4.56 8.26 20.54
CA LYS A 169 4.14 7.21 21.48
C LYS A 169 4.46 5.83 20.93
N MET A 170 5.16 5.03 21.72
CA MET A 170 5.34 3.59 21.47
C MET A 170 4.19 2.79 22.07
N PRO A 171 3.90 1.59 21.56
CA PRO A 171 2.92 0.70 22.19
C PRO A 171 3.30 0.38 23.64
N ASP A 172 2.31 0.34 24.52
CA ASP A 172 2.51 0.06 25.96
C ASP A 172 2.86 -1.43 26.22
N GLY A 173 2.63 -2.30 25.23
CA GLY A 173 2.98 -3.73 25.27
C GLY A 173 3.29 -4.30 23.88
N PRO A 174 3.57 -5.60 23.78
CA PRO A 174 3.89 -6.24 22.51
C PRO A 174 2.82 -5.98 21.46
N SER A 175 3.24 -5.61 20.25
CA SER A 175 2.30 -5.33 19.14
C SER A 175 2.73 -6.03 17.87
N THR A 176 1.81 -6.80 17.31
CA THR A 176 2.07 -7.63 16.13
C THR A 176 1.82 -6.87 14.83
N LEU A 177 2.71 -7.11 13.88
CA LEU A 177 2.60 -6.76 12.48
C LEU A 177 2.81 -8.02 11.64
N TYR A 178 1.93 -8.22 10.66
CA TYR A 178 1.95 -9.29 9.68
C TYR A 178 2.32 -8.67 8.33
N VAL A 179 3.22 -9.31 7.59
CA VAL A 179 3.56 -8.92 6.22
C VAL A 179 3.29 -10.11 5.30
N TYR A 180 2.40 -9.93 4.34
CA TYR A 180 2.19 -10.90 3.27
C TYR A 180 2.91 -10.42 2.01
N SER A 181 3.80 -11.27 1.49
CA SER A 181 4.62 -10.95 0.32
C SER A 181 4.47 -12.01 -0.77
N ALA A 182 4.59 -11.59 -2.02
CA ALA A 182 4.67 -12.49 -3.17
C ALA A 182 5.49 -11.84 -4.30
N ALA A 183 5.99 -12.64 -5.24
CA ALA A 183 6.59 -12.08 -6.45
C ALA A 183 5.48 -11.46 -7.32
N SER A 184 5.79 -10.36 -8.02
CA SER A 184 4.79 -9.64 -8.83
C SER A 184 4.14 -10.51 -9.92
N LYS A 185 4.87 -11.49 -10.46
CA LYS A 185 4.34 -12.46 -11.45
C LYS A 185 3.25 -13.38 -10.88
N ASP A 186 3.23 -13.55 -9.56
CA ASP A 186 2.30 -14.44 -8.86
C ASP A 186 1.05 -13.70 -8.36
N VAL A 187 0.91 -12.39 -8.68
CA VAL A 187 -0.19 -11.55 -8.23
C VAL A 187 -1.02 -11.07 -9.42
N ASN A 188 -2.26 -11.54 -9.50
CA ASN A 188 -3.23 -11.01 -10.44
C ASN A 188 -3.89 -9.77 -9.82
N ARG A 189 -3.42 -8.58 -10.20
CA ARG A 189 -3.93 -7.29 -9.70
C ARG A 189 -5.32 -6.93 -10.23
N ALA A 190 -5.86 -7.66 -11.21
CA ALA A 190 -7.23 -7.47 -11.69
C ALA A 190 -8.23 -8.30 -10.87
N THR A 191 -7.87 -9.53 -10.47
CA THR A 191 -8.77 -10.44 -9.72
C THR A 191 -8.49 -10.49 -8.22
N GLY A 192 -7.32 -9.98 -7.79
CA GLY A 192 -6.85 -10.07 -6.41
C GLY A 192 -6.40 -11.49 -6.01
N GLU A 193 -6.15 -12.37 -6.97
CA GLU A 193 -5.59 -13.69 -6.71
C GLU A 193 -4.07 -13.61 -6.53
N VAL A 194 -3.54 -14.35 -5.56
CA VAL A 194 -2.10 -14.44 -5.29
C VAL A 194 -1.68 -15.89 -5.17
N LYS A 195 -0.59 -16.25 -5.84
CA LYS A 195 0.08 -17.56 -5.73
C LYS A 195 1.41 -17.39 -5.01
N ASN A 196 1.95 -18.49 -4.48
CA ASN A 196 3.31 -18.55 -3.92
C ASN A 196 3.64 -17.42 -2.91
N GLY A 197 2.64 -16.93 -2.18
CA GLY A 197 2.84 -15.91 -1.17
C GLY A 197 3.24 -16.51 0.16
N TYR A 198 3.87 -15.70 1.00
CA TYR A 198 4.27 -16.10 2.34
C TYR A 198 3.99 -15.00 3.36
N LEU A 199 3.78 -15.41 4.60
CA LEU A 199 3.58 -14.53 5.75
C LEU A 199 4.87 -14.45 6.59
N ARG A 200 5.29 -13.23 6.87
CA ARG A 200 6.26 -12.89 7.90
C ARG A 200 5.53 -12.29 9.09
N TYR A 201 5.96 -12.64 10.29
CA TYR A 201 5.46 -12.07 11.53
C TYR A 201 6.53 -11.19 12.16
N VAL A 202 6.09 -10.03 12.67
CA VAL A 202 6.92 -9.07 13.38
C VAL A 202 6.21 -8.72 14.68
N ILE A 203 6.87 -8.92 15.81
CA ILE A 203 6.30 -8.57 17.12
C ILE A 203 7.17 -7.46 17.69
N TYR A 204 6.65 -6.23 17.67
CA TYR A 204 7.33 -5.10 18.28
C TYR A 204 7.30 -5.25 19.79
N ILE A 205 8.49 -5.17 20.38
CA ILE A 205 8.75 -5.23 21.83
C ILE A 205 9.75 -4.10 22.15
N PRO A 206 9.28 -2.84 22.18
CA PRO A 206 10.16 -1.67 22.31
C PRO A 206 11.15 -1.81 23.47
N PHE A 207 12.41 -1.48 23.21
CA PHE A 207 13.54 -1.50 24.16
C PHE A 207 13.96 -2.88 24.68
N ALA A 208 13.33 -3.97 24.26
CA ALA A 208 13.76 -5.31 24.62
C ALA A 208 15.16 -5.61 24.05
N THR A 209 15.96 -6.37 24.80
CA THR A 209 17.29 -6.84 24.40
C THR A 209 17.31 -8.36 24.21
N ALA A 210 18.41 -8.88 23.65
CA ALA A 210 18.64 -10.32 23.56
C ALA A 210 18.62 -10.98 24.96
N GLU A 211 19.23 -10.33 25.95
CA GLU A 211 19.31 -10.83 27.34
C GLU A 211 17.93 -10.86 28.00
N SER A 212 17.11 -9.82 27.79
CA SER A 212 15.76 -9.75 28.39
C SER A 212 14.77 -10.74 27.79
N THR A 213 15.04 -11.24 26.57
CA THR A 213 14.11 -12.09 25.81
C THR A 213 14.60 -13.52 25.61
N GLY A 214 15.92 -13.75 25.72
CA GLY A 214 16.57 -15.01 25.33
C GLY A 214 16.66 -15.22 23.81
N LEU A 215 16.26 -14.24 22.99
CA LEU A 215 16.28 -14.37 21.53
C LEU A 215 17.68 -14.11 20.96
N PRO A 216 18.11 -14.88 19.94
CA PRO A 216 19.34 -14.56 19.22
C PRO A 216 19.16 -13.28 18.42
N THR A 217 20.26 -12.60 18.07
CA THR A 217 20.24 -11.38 17.25
C THR A 217 20.21 -11.64 15.74
N LYS A 218 20.20 -12.92 15.34
CA LYS A 218 20.13 -13.38 13.96
C LYS A 218 19.41 -14.74 13.87
N PRO A 219 18.69 -15.03 12.78
CA PRO A 219 18.10 -16.34 12.59
C PRO A 219 19.17 -17.39 12.28
N SER A 220 18.92 -18.63 12.68
CA SER A 220 19.74 -19.80 12.34
C SER A 220 19.04 -20.81 11.43
N ALA A 221 17.73 -20.67 11.23
CA ALA A 221 16.93 -21.53 10.37
C ALA A 221 15.67 -20.79 9.87
N PRO A 222 15.03 -21.24 8.78
CA PRO A 222 13.68 -20.83 8.40
C PRO A 222 12.69 -20.94 9.57
N GLY A 223 11.89 -19.89 9.79
CA GLY A 223 10.90 -19.82 10.86
C GLY A 223 11.46 -19.60 12.28
N MET A 224 12.78 -19.64 12.49
CA MET A 224 13.37 -19.44 13.81
C MET A 224 13.30 -17.98 14.23
N PRO A 225 12.69 -17.63 15.39
CA PRO A 225 12.60 -16.24 15.84
C PRO A 225 13.96 -15.64 16.20
N TRP A 226 14.13 -14.35 15.92
CA TRP A 226 15.28 -13.56 16.36
C TRP A 226 14.88 -12.13 16.72
N ILE A 227 15.64 -11.46 17.58
CA ILE A 227 15.43 -10.05 17.88
C ILE A 227 16.24 -9.18 16.92
N MET A 228 15.58 -8.19 16.33
CA MET A 228 16.20 -7.17 15.51
C MET A 228 16.22 -5.84 16.29
N ASP A 229 17.34 -5.11 16.15
CA ASP A 229 17.59 -3.82 16.80
C ASP A 229 17.38 -3.83 18.32
N PRO A 230 18.02 -4.77 19.06
CA PRO A 230 17.85 -4.89 20.49
C PRO A 230 18.20 -3.58 21.23
N GLY A 231 17.42 -3.24 22.25
CA GLY A 231 17.61 -2.06 23.10
C GLY A 231 17.15 -0.73 22.49
N THR A 232 16.49 -0.75 21.33
CA THR A 232 15.99 0.46 20.64
C THR A 232 14.48 0.57 20.73
N TYR A 233 13.92 1.75 20.45
CA TYR A 233 12.46 1.94 20.39
C TYR A 233 11.78 0.98 19.38
N ARG A 234 12.51 0.56 18.34
CA ARG A 234 12.01 -0.32 17.29
C ARG A 234 12.43 -1.78 17.47
N SER A 235 12.87 -2.20 18.65
CA SER A 235 13.17 -3.61 18.92
C SER A 235 11.97 -4.49 18.59
N HIS A 236 12.20 -5.58 17.85
CA HIS A 236 11.14 -6.47 17.41
C HIS A 236 11.64 -7.91 17.20
N VAL A 237 10.75 -8.86 17.48
CA VAL A 237 10.94 -10.27 17.11
C VAL A 237 10.56 -10.42 15.65
N MET A 238 11.47 -11.01 14.87
CA MET A 238 11.24 -11.38 13.48
C MET A 238 11.02 -12.88 13.38
N ILE A 239 9.99 -13.29 12.64
CA ILE A 239 9.71 -14.68 12.29
C ILE A 239 9.47 -14.72 10.79
N ASN A 240 10.42 -15.26 10.04
CA ASN A 240 10.37 -15.34 8.59
C ASN A 240 10.50 -16.80 8.14
N PRO A 241 9.62 -17.30 7.26
CA PRO A 241 9.69 -18.65 6.72
C PRO A 241 10.89 -18.85 5.78
#